data_AF-A0A645DEJ2-F1
#
_entry.id   AF-A0A645DEJ2-F1
#
_cell.length_a   1.000
_cell.length_b   1.000
_cell.length_c   1.000
_cell.angle_alpha   90.00
_cell.angle_beta   90.00
_cell.angle_gamma   90.00
#
_symmetry.space_group_name_H-M   'P 1'
#
loop_
_entity.id
_entity.type
_entity.pdbx_description
1 polymer ?
#
loop_
_entity_poly.entity_id
_entity_poly.type
_entity_poly.pdbx_seq_one_letter_code
_entity_poly.pdbx_strand_id
1 'polypeptide(L)' 'MEHPRTGTGHPEPLVKGNDVTYSRRIKGKDRLIYDIDDERKIVEILSIEGHYKDK' A
#
# COMPACT_ATOMS: atom_id res chain seq x y z
N MET A 1 -8.74 14.02 5.42
CA MET A 1 -8.00 13.24 6.43
C MET A 1 -7.39 12.06 5.68
N GLU A 2 -6.08 12.05 5.47
CA GLU A 2 -5.40 10.95 4.79
C GLU A 2 -5.04 9.87 5.83
N HIS A 3 -5.24 8.60 5.49
CA HIS A 3 -4.97 7.49 6.39
C HIS A 3 -4.47 6.29 5.57
N PRO A 4 -3.46 5.52 6.03
CA PRO A 4 -2.90 4.43 5.23
C PRO A 4 -3.88 3.27 5.00
N ARG A 5 -5.00 3.18 5.72
CA ARG A 5 -6.03 2.15 5.53
C ARG A 5 -7.26 2.60 4.73
N THR A 6 -7.38 3.87 4.36
CA THR A 6 -8.60 4.41 3.69
C THR A 6 -8.27 5.57 2.76
N GLY A 7 -9.10 5.81 1.74
CA GLY A 7 -8.97 6.97 0.86
C GLY A 7 -8.53 6.60 -0.56
N THR A 8 -7.76 7.48 -1.20
CA THR A 8 -7.46 7.40 -2.64
C THR A 8 -6.75 6.10 -3.02
N GLY A 9 -7.07 5.56 -4.19
CA GLY A 9 -6.42 4.36 -4.70
C GLY A 9 -6.89 3.07 -4.03
N HIS A 10 -7.98 3.09 -3.26
CA HIS A 10 -8.60 1.91 -2.64
C HIS A 10 -7.60 1.03 -1.90
N PRO A 11 -7.07 1.48 -0.74
CA PRO A 11 -6.23 0.65 0.12
C PRO A 11 -6.92 -0.68 0.47
N GLU A 12 -6.23 -1.79 0.26
CA GLU A 12 -6.72 -3.14 0.51
C GLU A 12 -5.63 -3.98 1.20
N PRO A 13 -5.94 -4.72 2.28
CA PRO A 13 -4.98 -5.61 2.92
C PRO A 13 -4.64 -6.80 1.98
N LEU A 14 -3.36 -7.15 1.89
CA LEU A 14 -2.89 -8.23 0.99
C LEU A 14 -3.12 -9.64 1.54
N VAL A 15 -3.19 -9.78 2.86
CA VAL A 15 -3.48 -11.05 3.54
C VAL A 15 -4.75 -10.87 4.38
N LYS A 16 -5.48 -11.95 4.63
CA LYS A 16 -6.72 -11.93 5.43
C LYS A 16 -6.37 -11.90 6.92
N GLY A 17 -6.62 -10.80 7.60
CA GLY A 17 -6.45 -10.69 9.05
C GLY A 17 -6.17 -9.26 9.52
N ASN A 18 -5.57 -9.12 10.71
CA ASN A 18 -4.98 -7.86 11.20
C ASN A 18 -3.63 -7.60 10.51
N ASP A 19 -3.58 -7.76 9.19
CA ASP A 19 -2.33 -7.72 8.46
C ASP A 19 -1.76 -6.32 8.37
N VAL A 20 -0.44 -6.27 8.46
CA VAL A 20 0.39 -5.07 8.41
C VAL A 20 0.50 -4.55 6.97
N THR A 21 0.42 -5.45 5.99
CA THR A 21 0.68 -5.16 4.58
C THR A 21 -0.57 -4.80 3.79
N TYR A 22 -0.51 -3.66 3.12
CA TYR A 22 -1.56 -3.09 2.28
C TYR A 22 -1.06 -2.85 0.87
N SER A 23 -2.01 -2.87 -0.07
CA SER A 23 -1.82 -2.40 -1.44
C SER A 23 -2.74 -1.22 -1.70
N ARG A 24 -2.28 -0.24 -2.49
CA ARG A 24 -3.15 0.79 -3.07
C ARG A 24 -2.81 1.04 -4.53
N ARG A 25 -3.82 1.38 -5.33
CA ARG A 25 -3.70 1.71 -6.75
C ARG A 25 -3.04 3.06 -6.96
N ILE A 26 -2.01 3.06 -7.82
CA ILE A 26 -1.38 4.27 -8.33
C ILE A 26 -2.04 4.64 -9.66
N LYS A 27 -1.97 3.75 -10.66
CA LYS A 27 -2.61 3.90 -11.98
C LYS A 27 -2.86 2.53 -12.58
N GLY A 28 -4.04 2.30 -13.19
CA GLY A 28 -4.33 1.04 -13.87
C GLY A 28 -4.04 -0.21 -13.01
N LYS A 29 -3.01 -0.98 -13.41
CA LYS A 29 -2.56 -2.18 -12.71
C LYS A 29 -1.43 -1.92 -11.70
N ASP A 30 -0.84 -0.73 -11.67
CA ASP A 30 0.29 -0.38 -10.81
C ASP A 30 -0.19 -0.24 -9.35
N ARG A 31 0.63 -0.77 -8.43
CA ARG A 31 0.32 -0.85 -7.00
C ARG A 31 1.49 -0.37 -6.16
N LEU A 32 1.18 0.42 -5.13
CA LEU A 32 2.08 0.67 -4.01
C LEU A 32 1.81 -0.37 -2.95
N ILE A 33 2.82 -1.13 -2.56
CA ILE A 33 2.75 -2.10 -1.46
C ILE A 33 3.50 -1.55 -0.26
N TYR A 34 2.88 -1.54 0.91
CA TYR A 34 3.43 -0.94 2.11
C TYR A 34 2.95 -1.63 3.38
N ASP A 35 3.76 -1.50 4.44
CA ASP A 35 3.44 -1.95 5.79
C ASP A 35 3.05 -0.77 6.68
N ILE A 36 2.18 -1.01 7.65
CA ILE A 36 1.72 -0.01 8.64
C ILE A 36 2.14 -0.45 10.05
N ASP A 37 3.09 0.28 10.64
CA ASP A 37 3.44 0.16 12.06
C ASP A 37 2.57 1.15 12.87
N ASP A 38 1.49 0.63 13.47
CA ASP A 38 0.56 1.44 14.27
C ASP A 38 1.18 1.98 15.56
N GLU A 39 2.14 1.29 16.14
CA GLU A 39 2.78 1.69 17.40
C GLU A 39 3.73 2.86 17.15
N ARG A 40 4.57 2.73 16.12
CA ARG A 40 5.55 3.77 15.76
C ARG A 40 5.00 4.85 14.85
N LYS A 41 3.78 4.68 14.33
CA LYS A 41 3.13 5.57 13.34
C LYS A 41 3.97 5.73 12.07
N ILE A 42 4.53 4.62 11.59
CA ILE A 42 5.37 4.57 10.39
C ILE A 42 4.64 3.80 9.29
N VAL A 43 4.82 4.26 8.04
CA VAL A 43 4.45 3.51 6.84
C VAL A 43 5.73 3.16 6.09
N GLU A 44 6.00 1.88 5.94
CA GLU A 44 7.18 1.39 5.22
C GLU A 44 6.80 0.98 3.80
N ILE A 45 7.45 1.56 2.79
CA ILE A 45 7.18 1.23 1.40
C ILE A 45 8.01 0.02 0.99
N LEU A 46 7.34 -1.08 0.68
CA LEU A 46 7.98 -2.35 0.31
C LEU A 46 8.26 -2.41 -1.18
N SER A 47 7.30 -1.99 -2.00
CA SER A 47 7.44 -2.02 -3.46
C SER A 47 6.50 -1.05 -4.17
N ILE A 48 6.89 -0.70 -5.39
CA ILE A 48 6.06 0.03 -6.34
C ILE A 48 5.98 -0.85 -7.59
N GLU A 49 4.95 -1.68 -7.66
CA GLU A 49 4.73 -2.58 -8.79
C GLU A 49 4.33 -1.79 -10.04
N GLY A 50 5.01 -2.08 -11.16
CA GLY A 50 4.82 -1.42 -12.45
C GLY A 50 5.84 -0.34 -12.77
N HIS A 51 6.59 0.18 -11.79
CA HIS A 51 7.40 1.38 -11.99
C HIS A 51 8.74 1.17 -12.74
N TYR A 52 9.25 -0.06 -12.81
CA TYR A 52 10.54 -0.36 -13.47
C TYR A 52 10.43 -1.39 -14.61
N LYS A 53 9.20 -1.68 -15.08
CA LYS A 53 9.01 -2.49 -16.30
C LYS A 53 8.75 -1.62 -17.54
N ASP A 54 8.76 -0.30 -17.39
CA ASP A 54 8.89 0.59 -18.53
C ASP A 54 10.34 0.54 -19.04
N LYS A 55 10.43 0.27 -20.34
CA LYS A 55 11.60 -0.09 -21.15
C LYS A 55 12.63 1.04 -21.28
#